data_AF-A0A2E7VHN5-F1
#
_entry.id   AF-A0A2E7VHN5-F1
#
_cell.length_a   1.000
_cell.length_b   1.000
_cell.length_c   1.000
_cell.angle_alpha   90.00
_cell.angle_beta   90.00
_cell.angle_gamma   90.00
#
_symmetry.space_group_name_H-M   'P 1'
#
loop_
_entity.id
_entity.type
_entity.pdbx_description
1 polymer ?
#
loop_
_entity_poly.entity_id
_entity_poly.type
_entity_poly.pdbx_seq_one_letter_code
_entity_poly.pdbx_strand_id
1 'polypeptide(L)'
;MIELALPLSDSVRAVAVLLLEDVLRELSGQDSFDEVRYAPPPADPDLHETWLEGLREDHASDLAAVRRLVAHADFGSETPVSIEPDQAEAALRGLTAVRLRIRENQLSDLPDSAMEGGGVEFDTLLPVQQQGYMAYAVAAATQERIICLLET
;
A
#
# COMPACT_ATOMS: atom_id res chain seq x y z
N MET A 1 16.03 -12.12 6.22
CA MET A 1 15.07 -11.73 7.27
C MET A 1 15.41 -10.34 7.82
N ILE A 2 14.46 -9.41 7.71
CA ILE A 2 14.48 -8.07 8.31
C ILE A 2 13.37 -7.97 9.37
N GLU A 3 13.61 -7.17 10.40
CA GLU A 3 12.67 -6.98 11.53
C GLU A 3 11.96 -5.63 11.42
N LEU A 4 10.69 -5.65 11.04
CA LEU A 4 9.87 -4.45 10.87
C LEU A 4 9.17 -4.07 12.19
N ALA A 5 9.66 -3.00 12.83
CA ALA A 5 9.03 -2.41 14.01
C ALA A 5 8.34 -1.07 13.66
N LEU A 6 7.03 -1.00 13.84
CA LEU A 6 6.22 0.19 13.62
C LEU A 6 5.11 0.27 14.69
N PRO A 7 5.42 0.65 15.94
CA PRO A 7 4.42 0.77 16.98
C PRO A 7 3.44 1.88 16.65
N LEU A 8 2.14 1.57 16.68
CA LEU A 8 1.03 2.49 16.44
C LEU A 8 0.16 2.58 17.69
N SER A 9 -0.54 3.69 17.88
CA SER A 9 -1.60 3.73 18.89
C SER A 9 -2.75 2.80 18.51
N ASP A 10 -3.45 2.26 19.50
CA ASP A 10 -4.57 1.32 19.28
C ASP A 10 -5.64 1.88 18.32
N SER A 11 -5.94 3.18 18.43
CA SER A 11 -6.92 3.85 17.57
C SER A 11 -6.46 3.94 16.13
N VAL A 12 -5.20 4.34 15.89
CA VAL A 12 -4.61 4.41 14.54
C VAL A 12 -4.54 3.03 13.95
N ARG A 13 -4.08 2.04 14.72
CA ARG A 13 -3.98 0.65 14.28
C ARG A 13 -5.34 0.09 13.87
N ALA A 14 -6.37 0.25 14.72
CA ALA A 14 -7.71 -0.26 14.44
C ALA A 14 -8.32 0.35 13.16
N VAL A 15 -8.16 1.65 12.94
CA VAL A 15 -8.70 2.33 11.76
C VAL A 15 -7.89 2.00 10.50
N ALA A 16 -6.56 2.13 10.58
CA ALA A 16 -5.70 1.96 9.42
C ALA A 16 -5.74 0.52 8.91
N VAL A 17 -5.64 -0.49 9.79
CA VAL A 17 -5.64 -1.90 9.38
C VAL A 17 -6.92 -2.27 8.64
N LEU A 18 -8.08 -1.88 9.17
CA LEU A 18 -9.37 -2.16 8.51
C LEU A 18 -9.44 -1.55 7.10
N LEU A 19 -9.06 -0.28 6.96
CA LEU A 19 -9.09 0.37 5.65
C LEU A 19 -8.04 -0.22 4.68
N LEU A 20 -6.85 -0.59 5.17
CA LEU A 20 -5.83 -1.26 4.37
C LEU A 20 -6.34 -2.63 3.88
N GLU A 21 -6.99 -3.42 4.73
CA GLU A 21 -7.58 -4.70 4.34
C GLU A 21 -8.69 -4.53 3.29
N ASP A 22 -9.54 -3.51 3.43
CA ASP A 22 -10.59 -3.21 2.47
C ASP A 22 -10.01 -2.81 1.11
N VAL A 23 -9.01 -1.94 1.09
CA VAL A 23 -8.31 -1.54 -0.14
C VAL A 23 -7.57 -2.70 -0.78
N LEU A 24 -6.93 -3.57 0.01
CA LEU A 24 -6.29 -4.79 -0.50
C LEU A 24 -7.31 -5.75 -1.11
N ARG A 25 -8.50 -5.85 -0.53
CA ARG A 25 -9.59 -6.68 -1.08
C ARG A 25 -10.08 -6.14 -2.42
N GLU A 26 -10.26 -4.82 -2.52
CA GLU A 26 -10.61 -4.13 -3.76
C GLU A 26 -9.55 -4.34 -4.84
N LEU A 27 -8.27 -4.12 -4.50
CA LEU A 27 -7.14 -4.27 -5.41
C LEU A 27 -6.85 -5.72 -5.81
N SER A 28 -7.35 -6.72 -5.08
CA SER A 28 -7.19 -8.14 -5.43
C SER A 28 -8.35 -8.70 -6.26
N GLY A 29 -9.36 -7.89 -6.59
CA GLY A 29 -10.51 -8.31 -7.40
C GLY A 29 -10.13 -8.66 -8.84
N GLN A 30 -10.92 -9.49 -9.53
CA GLN A 30 -10.60 -9.92 -10.91
C GLN A 30 -10.56 -8.76 -11.92
N ASP A 31 -11.26 -7.65 -11.64
CA ASP A 31 -11.32 -6.45 -12.48
C ASP A 31 -10.40 -5.31 -11.99
N SER A 32 -9.56 -5.55 -10.97
CA SER A 32 -8.77 -4.48 -10.35
C SER A 32 -7.52 -4.09 -11.15
N PHE A 33 -7.07 -4.96 -12.06
CA PHE A 33 -5.88 -4.74 -12.86
C PHE A 33 -6.17 -3.73 -13.98
N ASP A 34 -5.70 -2.51 -13.80
CA ASP A 34 -5.80 -1.45 -14.79
C ASP A 34 -4.63 -1.53 -15.79
N GLU A 35 -4.86 -2.20 -16.91
CA GLU A 35 -3.88 -2.35 -18.00
C GLU A 35 -3.40 -1.01 -18.56
N VAL A 36 -4.22 0.05 -18.43
CA VAL A 36 -3.93 1.39 -18.97
C VAL A 36 -2.90 2.13 -18.11
N ARG A 37 -2.73 1.72 -16.85
CA ARG A 37 -1.80 2.34 -15.89
C ARG A 37 -0.34 1.96 -16.10
N TYR A 38 -0.10 0.82 -16.74
CA TYR A 38 1.24 0.30 -16.97
C TYR A 38 1.71 0.73 -18.38
N ALA A 39 3.03 0.96 -18.52
CA ALA A 39 3.70 1.47 -19.73
C ALA A 39 3.12 0.90 -21.04
N PRO A 40 3.21 1.60 -22.20
CA PRO A 40 2.53 1.16 -23.41
C PRO A 40 2.90 -0.29 -23.74
N PRO A 41 1.90 -1.16 -23.97
CA PRO A 41 2.15 -2.59 -24.13
C PRO A 41 2.99 -2.86 -25.38
N PRO A 42 3.69 -4.01 -25.44
CA PRO A 42 4.32 -4.46 -26.67
C PRO A 42 3.35 -4.44 -27.86
N ALA A 43 3.84 -3.98 -29.03
CA ALA A 43 3.02 -3.94 -30.25
C ALA A 43 2.77 -5.33 -30.84
N ASP A 44 3.63 -6.30 -30.50
CA ASP A 44 3.48 -7.71 -30.87
C ASP A 44 2.39 -8.35 -29.98
N PRO A 45 1.31 -8.92 -30.57
CA PRO A 45 0.20 -9.50 -29.81
C PRO A 45 0.60 -10.67 -28.87
N ASP A 46 1.55 -11.51 -29.26
CA ASP A 46 1.95 -12.67 -28.47
C ASP A 46 2.80 -12.22 -27.27
N LEU A 47 3.64 -11.20 -27.48
CA LEU A 47 4.37 -10.55 -26.39
C LEU A 47 3.44 -9.73 -25.48
N HIS A 48 2.37 -9.16 -26.03
CA HIS A 48 1.39 -8.38 -25.27
C HIS A 48 0.70 -9.26 -24.23
N GLU A 49 0.17 -10.42 -24.62
CA GLU A 49 -0.54 -11.32 -23.70
C GLU A 49 0.39 -11.82 -22.58
N THR A 50 1.60 -12.27 -22.93
CA THR A 50 2.61 -12.70 -21.97
C THR A 50 3.02 -11.58 -21.01
N TRP A 51 3.16 -10.35 -21.52
CA TRP A 51 3.49 -9.18 -20.71
C TRP A 51 2.37 -8.84 -19.72
N LEU A 52 1.11 -8.87 -20.17
CA LEU A 52 -0.04 -8.66 -19.29
C LEU A 52 -0.14 -9.74 -18.20
N GLU A 53 0.07 -11.00 -18.55
CA GLU A 53 0.07 -12.10 -17.58
C GLU A 53 1.14 -11.90 -16.50
N GLY A 54 2.39 -11.60 -16.91
CA GLY A 54 3.47 -11.31 -15.97
C GLY A 54 3.17 -10.11 -15.06
N LEU A 55 2.61 -9.02 -15.59
CA LEU A 55 2.22 -7.88 -14.75
C LEU A 55 1.12 -8.21 -13.76
N ARG A 56 0.14 -9.06 -14.13
CA ARG A 56 -0.91 -9.51 -13.22
C ARG A 56 -0.33 -10.38 -12.11
N GLU A 57 0.59 -11.28 -12.45
CA GLU A 57 1.28 -12.13 -11.47
C GLU A 57 2.12 -11.29 -10.49
N ASP A 58 2.90 -10.34 -11.00
CA ASP A 58 3.70 -9.42 -10.19
C ASP A 58 2.81 -8.58 -9.28
N HIS A 59 1.73 -8.01 -9.81
CA HIS A 59 0.77 -7.24 -9.02
C HIS A 59 0.13 -8.09 -7.91
N ALA A 60 -0.31 -9.31 -8.23
CA ALA A 60 -0.89 -10.22 -7.25
C ALA A 60 0.12 -10.61 -6.17
N SER A 61 1.38 -10.84 -6.54
CA SER A 61 2.48 -11.13 -5.61
C SER A 61 2.75 -9.96 -4.67
N ASP A 62 2.83 -8.75 -5.21
CA ASP A 62 3.02 -7.50 -4.45
C ASP A 62 1.89 -7.29 -3.44
N LEU A 63 0.63 -7.42 -3.84
CA LEU A 63 -0.53 -7.31 -2.93
C LEU A 63 -0.56 -8.42 -1.88
N ALA A 64 -0.16 -9.65 -2.25
CA ALA A 64 -0.09 -10.75 -1.30
C ALA A 64 0.97 -10.50 -0.21
N ALA A 65 2.11 -9.89 -0.54
CA ALA A 65 3.12 -9.50 0.43
C ALA A 65 2.56 -8.48 1.44
N VAL A 66 1.86 -7.45 0.98
CA VAL A 66 1.21 -6.47 1.88
C VAL A 66 0.14 -7.12 2.75
N ARG A 67 -0.67 -8.01 2.18
CA ARG A 67 -1.72 -8.72 2.92
C ARG A 67 -1.14 -9.56 4.04
N ARG A 68 -0.04 -10.29 3.80
CA ARG A 68 0.66 -11.07 4.84
C ARG A 68 1.15 -10.17 5.97
N LEU A 69 1.69 -9.00 5.61
CA LEU A 69 2.17 -8.03 6.58
C LEU A 69 1.01 -7.47 7.43
N VAL A 70 -0.03 -6.92 6.80
CA VAL A 70 -1.15 -6.28 7.50
C VAL A 70 -1.95 -7.27 8.34
N ALA A 71 -2.09 -8.51 7.89
CA ALA A 71 -2.77 -9.57 8.63
C ALA A 71 -1.94 -10.17 9.78
N HIS A 72 -0.66 -9.79 9.91
CA HIS A 72 0.18 -10.27 11.00
C HIS A 72 -0.34 -9.74 12.34
N ALA A 73 -0.47 -10.61 13.35
CA ALA A 73 -1.05 -10.24 14.65
C ALA A 73 -0.28 -9.13 15.38
N ASP A 74 1.02 -9.00 15.09
CA ASP A 74 1.91 -7.97 15.63
C ASP A 74 2.07 -6.74 14.73
N PHE A 75 1.42 -6.67 13.56
CA PHE A 75 1.50 -5.47 12.74
C PHE A 75 0.94 -4.26 13.48
N GLY A 76 1.75 -3.22 13.64
CA GLY A 76 1.41 -2.03 14.42
C GLY A 76 1.60 -2.16 15.93
N SER A 77 2.09 -3.30 16.43
CA SER A 77 2.35 -3.54 17.86
C SER A 77 3.79 -3.17 18.25
N GLU A 78 4.12 -3.32 19.54
CA GLU A 78 5.48 -3.16 20.06
C GLU A 78 6.41 -4.31 19.63
N THR A 79 5.85 -5.43 19.18
CA THR A 79 6.61 -6.60 18.71
C THR A 79 6.95 -6.43 17.23
N PRO A 80 8.23 -6.54 16.82
CA PRO A 80 8.61 -6.51 15.41
C PRO A 80 8.00 -7.66 14.61
N VAL A 81 7.75 -7.43 13.32
CA VAL A 81 7.32 -8.45 12.36
C VAL A 81 8.50 -8.84 11.47
N SER A 82 8.86 -10.12 11.45
CA SER A 82 9.90 -10.63 10.56
C SER A 82 9.39 -10.74 9.12
N ILE A 83 10.15 -10.21 8.16
CA ILE A 83 9.83 -10.27 6.72
C ILE A 83 11.09 -10.72 5.96
N GLU A 84 10.92 -11.52 4.90
CA GLU A 84 12.05 -11.84 4.01
C GLU A 84 12.34 -10.69 3.02
N PRO A 85 13.60 -10.46 2.61
CA PRO A 85 13.96 -9.30 1.79
C PRO A 85 13.20 -9.22 0.46
N ASP A 86 12.98 -10.35 -0.21
CA ASP A 86 12.18 -10.45 -1.44
C ASP A 86 10.71 -10.05 -1.22
N GLN A 87 10.13 -10.48 -0.10
CA GLN A 87 8.78 -10.08 0.32
C GLN A 87 8.71 -8.60 0.72
N ALA A 88 9.80 -8.05 1.25
CA ALA A 88 9.88 -6.65 1.63
C ALA A 88 9.83 -5.74 0.39
N GLU A 89 10.57 -6.07 -0.66
CA GLU A 89 10.49 -5.35 -1.95
C GLU A 89 9.11 -5.46 -2.59
N ALA A 90 8.49 -6.65 -2.57
CA ALA A 90 7.13 -6.85 -3.05
C ALA A 90 6.11 -6.02 -2.23
N ALA A 91 6.27 -5.99 -0.91
CA ALA A 91 5.45 -5.17 -0.04
C ALA A 91 5.60 -3.67 -0.32
N LEU A 92 6.80 -3.17 -0.67
CA LEU A 92 6.99 -1.77 -1.07
C LEU A 92 6.14 -1.41 -2.28
N ARG A 93 6.16 -2.23 -3.33
CA ARG A 93 5.37 -1.99 -4.54
C ARG A 93 3.87 -2.12 -4.28
N GLY A 94 3.46 -3.14 -3.50
CA GLY A 94 2.05 -3.31 -3.12
C GLY A 94 1.53 -2.14 -2.28
N LEU A 95 2.32 -1.63 -1.32
CA LEU A 95 1.95 -0.47 -0.50
C LEU A 95 1.81 0.79 -1.36
N THR A 96 2.58 0.93 -2.45
CA THR A 96 2.39 2.02 -3.42
C THR A 96 1.03 1.91 -4.09
N ALA A 97 0.64 0.71 -4.56
CA ALA A 97 -0.68 0.51 -5.15
C ALA A 97 -1.82 0.84 -4.16
N VAL A 98 -1.68 0.41 -2.91
CA VAL A 98 -2.62 0.73 -1.83
C VAL A 98 -2.71 2.23 -1.59
N ARG A 99 -1.58 2.94 -1.48
CA ARG A 99 -1.55 4.39 -1.29
C ARG A 99 -2.18 5.15 -2.45
N LEU A 100 -1.93 4.72 -3.69
CA LEU A 100 -2.56 5.30 -4.87
C LEU A 100 -4.07 5.11 -4.85
N ARG A 101 -4.56 3.91 -4.51
CA ARG A 101 -6.00 3.67 -4.40
C ARG A 101 -6.64 4.52 -3.30
N ILE A 102 -5.97 4.66 -2.15
CA ILE A 102 -6.45 5.55 -1.07
C ILE A 102 -6.48 7.01 -1.53
N ARG A 103 -5.46 7.44 -2.28
CA ARG A 103 -5.36 8.78 -2.85
C ARG A 103 -6.53 9.08 -3.78
N GLU A 104 -6.94 8.12 -4.60
CA GLU A 104 -8.03 8.26 -5.58
C GLU A 104 -9.42 8.22 -4.95
N ASN A 105 -9.62 7.36 -3.95
CA ASN A 105 -10.95 7.10 -3.40
C ASN A 105 -11.28 8.02 -2.22
N GLN A 106 -10.43 8.03 -1.19
CA GLN A 106 -10.72 8.74 0.06
C GLN A 106 -10.17 10.15 0.09
N LEU A 107 -9.10 10.43 -0.67
CA LEU A 107 -8.36 11.70 -0.56
C LEU A 107 -8.41 12.54 -1.84
N SER A 108 -9.18 12.17 -2.87
CA SER A 108 -9.15 12.82 -4.19
C SER A 108 -9.37 14.33 -4.19
N ASP A 109 -10.17 14.83 -3.24
CA ASP A 109 -10.46 16.26 -3.09
C ASP A 109 -9.33 17.07 -2.41
N LEU A 110 -8.32 16.40 -1.84
CA LEU A 110 -7.16 17.08 -1.26
C LEU A 110 -6.15 17.43 -2.37
N PRO A 111 -5.58 18.64 -2.38
CA PRO A 111 -4.57 19.00 -3.36
C PRO A 111 -3.23 18.32 -3.07
N ASP A 112 -2.47 17.99 -4.11
CA ASP A 112 -1.14 17.37 -3.97
C ASP A 112 -0.21 18.20 -3.08
N SER A 113 -0.27 19.52 -3.19
CA SER A 113 0.53 20.43 -2.36
C SER A 113 0.27 20.27 -0.85
N ALA A 114 -0.95 19.91 -0.45
CA ALA A 114 -1.25 19.65 0.96
C ALA A 114 -0.69 18.29 1.39
N MET A 115 -0.79 17.27 0.54
CA MET A 115 -0.28 15.92 0.80
C MET A 115 1.26 15.89 0.87
N GLU A 116 1.94 16.60 -0.03
CA GLU A 116 3.40 16.65 -0.10
C GLU A 116 4.02 17.56 0.96
N GLY A 117 3.34 18.67 1.28
CA GLY A 117 3.84 19.66 2.24
C GLY A 117 3.52 19.36 3.70
N GLY A 118 2.75 18.31 3.99
CA GLY A 118 2.25 18.01 5.33
C GLY A 118 1.26 19.05 5.86
N GLY A 119 0.68 19.88 4.98
CA GLY A 119 -0.24 20.96 5.31
C GLY A 119 -1.69 20.51 5.51
N VAL A 120 -1.92 19.24 5.83
CA VAL A 120 -3.26 18.68 6.00
C VAL A 120 -3.76 19.02 7.41
N GLU A 121 -4.75 19.90 7.49
CA GLU A 121 -5.45 20.22 8.73
C GLU A 121 -6.41 19.07 9.10
N PHE A 122 -5.88 18.04 9.75
CA PHE A 122 -6.59 16.78 10.03
C PHE A 122 -7.99 16.95 10.66
N ASP A 123 -8.15 17.88 11.60
CA ASP A 123 -9.41 18.13 12.29
C ASP A 123 -10.50 18.76 11.39
N THR A 124 -10.12 19.27 10.22
CA THR A 124 -11.05 19.85 9.23
C THR A 124 -11.50 18.85 8.18
N LEU A 125 -10.86 17.68 8.12
CA LEU A 125 -11.18 16.63 7.16
C LEU A 125 -12.53 15.97 7.48
N LEU A 126 -13.22 15.51 6.43
CA LEU A 126 -14.37 14.62 6.59
C LEU A 126 -13.93 13.31 7.24
N PRO A 127 -14.82 12.60 7.98
CA PRO A 127 -14.45 11.33 8.63
C PRO A 127 -13.83 10.29 7.69
N VAL A 128 -14.33 10.19 6.46
CA VAL A 128 -13.76 9.29 5.43
C VAL A 128 -12.35 9.70 5.00
N GLN A 129 -12.10 11.01 4.90
CA GLN A 129 -10.78 11.57 4.58
C GLN A 129 -9.81 11.38 5.75
N GLN A 130 -10.27 11.50 7.00
CA GLN A 130 -9.45 11.21 8.18
C GLN A 130 -9.00 9.76 8.20
N GLN A 131 -9.92 8.82 7.97
CA GLN A 131 -9.60 7.39 7.87
C GLN A 131 -8.63 7.11 6.72
N GLY A 132 -8.90 7.67 5.54
CA GLY A 132 -8.02 7.60 4.37
C GLY A 132 -6.63 8.11 4.67
N TYR A 133 -6.53 9.29 5.29
CA TYR A 133 -5.26 9.92 5.62
C TYR A 133 -4.46 9.09 6.63
N MET A 134 -5.12 8.56 7.67
CA MET A 134 -4.49 7.66 8.64
C MET A 134 -3.93 6.39 7.97
N ALA A 135 -4.72 5.70 7.15
CA ALA A 135 -4.26 4.50 6.45
C ALA A 135 -3.14 4.81 5.45
N TYR A 136 -3.26 5.92 4.72
CA TYR A 136 -2.23 6.40 3.80
C TYR A 136 -0.91 6.68 4.52
N ALA A 137 -0.95 7.36 5.66
CA ALA A 137 0.23 7.66 6.47
C ALA A 137 0.87 6.40 7.06
N VAL A 138 0.06 5.44 7.55
CA VAL A 138 0.58 4.16 8.05
C VAL A 138 1.26 3.37 6.93
N ALA A 139 0.67 3.32 5.73
CA ALA A 139 1.28 2.67 4.58
C ALA A 139 2.61 3.36 4.19
N ALA A 140 2.63 4.69 4.17
CA ALA A 140 3.85 5.46 3.87
C ALA A 140 4.96 5.21 4.91
N ALA A 141 4.63 5.26 6.20
CA ALA A 141 5.59 5.00 7.29
C ALA A 141 6.11 3.56 7.26
N THR A 142 5.26 2.61 6.88
CA THR A 142 5.66 1.21 6.66
C THR A 142 6.66 1.09 5.52
N GLN A 143 6.40 1.77 4.39
CA GLN A 143 7.33 1.78 3.26
C GLN A 143 8.68 2.40 3.63
N GLU A 144 8.67 3.57 4.28
CA GLU A 144 9.88 4.24 4.74
C GLU A 144 10.70 3.31 5.65
N ARG A 145 10.04 2.62 6.58
CA ARG A 145 10.74 1.70 7.48
C ARG A 145 11.34 0.50 6.74
N ILE A 146 10.63 -0.09 5.77
CA ILE A 146 11.16 -1.18 4.96
C ILE A 146 12.38 -0.71 4.16
N ILE A 147 12.33 0.48 3.54
CA ILE A 147 13.47 1.05 2.79
C ILE A 147 14.70 1.18 3.70
N CYS A 148 14.55 1.78 4.88
CA CYS A 148 15.66 1.90 5.82
C CYS A 148 16.28 0.54 6.18
N LEU A 149 15.45 -0.49 6.37
CA LEU A 149 15.92 -1.84 6.71
C LEU A 149 16.63 -2.56 5.56
N LEU A 150 16.26 -2.28 4.31
CA LEU A 150 16.92 -2.86 3.12
C LEU A 150 18.24 -2.15 2.77
N GLU A 151 18.39 -0.90 3.17
CA GLU A 151 19.61 -0.11 2.96
C GLU A 151 20.70 -0.35 4.04
N THR A 152 20.37 -1.11 5.09
CA THR A 152 21.28 -1.42 6.22
C THR A 152 21.97 -2.76 6.04
#